data_AF-A0AAN6DHQ0-F1
#
_entry.id   AF-A0AAN6DHQ0-F1
#
_cell.length_a   1.000
_cell.length_b   1.000
_cell.length_c   1.000
_cell.angle_alpha   90.00
_cell.angle_beta   90.00
_cell.angle_gamma   90.00
#
_symmetry.space_group_name_H-M   'P 1'
#
loop_
_entity.id
_entity.type
_entity.pdbx_description
1 polymer ?
#
loop_
_entity_poly.entity_id
_entity_poly.type
_entity_poly.pdbx_seq_one_letter_code
_entity_poly.pdbx_strand_id
1 'polypeptide(L)'
;MTLVNTDSNVMETKLATFKTAKFYKIPPPEVIPDTTSSVDENNGSKGYKETQIIRYRFQPENWRLKRSNFLFKGSIELHELQSLDALESSKDLSSELKCRLTINAPGIDRWGTAYYEKVYHDGLLVTNYKQSNPFMTIQKIIHQHYVVIVTEEDKKIAIGMILQDFFDDLRLTSNLKDFEERFKKLLAFKDSFVNESPKTTKEERSEGSPNKFNIDEDDEFGDLVSN
;
A
#
# COMPACT_ATOMS: atom_id res chain seq x y z
N MET A 1 38.17 11.08 -16.23
CA MET A 1 37.00 11.45 -15.41
C MET A 1 35.77 10.94 -16.11
N THR A 2 35.21 9.84 -15.65
CA THR A 2 33.94 9.30 -16.13
C THR A 2 32.83 10.04 -15.41
N LEU A 3 32.05 10.82 -16.17
CA LEU A 3 30.77 11.36 -15.73
C LEU A 3 29.84 10.17 -15.49
N VAL A 4 29.58 9.84 -14.23
CA VAL A 4 28.50 8.93 -13.87
C VAL A 4 27.23 9.76 -13.91
N ASN A 5 26.41 9.51 -14.92
CA ASN A 5 25.12 10.16 -15.10
C ASN A 5 24.18 9.68 -13.98
N THR A 6 24.12 10.38 -12.85
CA THR A 6 23.13 10.14 -11.79
C THR A 6 21.87 10.95 -12.06
N ASP A 7 21.19 10.65 -13.16
CA ASP A 7 19.79 11.04 -13.37
C ASP A 7 18.88 10.07 -12.61
N SER A 8 18.99 9.98 -11.28
CA SER A 8 17.99 9.24 -10.52
C SER A 8 16.80 10.15 -10.29
N ASN A 9 15.80 10.07 -11.16
CA ASN A 9 14.50 10.75 -11.06
C ASN A 9 13.60 10.17 -9.94
N VAL A 10 14.23 9.71 -8.86
CA VAL A 10 13.64 8.98 -7.72
C VAL A 10 14.19 9.58 -6.45
N MET A 11 13.31 10.14 -5.64
CA MET A 11 13.58 10.55 -4.27
C MET A 11 13.48 9.32 -3.35
N GLU A 12 14.52 9.10 -2.55
CA GLU A 12 14.56 8.04 -1.55
C GLU A 12 14.47 8.65 -0.14
N THR A 13 13.40 8.31 0.59
CA THR A 13 13.16 8.80 1.96
C THR A 13 13.27 7.63 2.94
N LYS A 14 14.20 7.72 3.90
CA LYS A 14 14.31 6.71 4.96
C LYS A 14 13.18 6.86 5.97
N LEU A 15 12.32 5.84 6.07
CA LEU A 15 11.19 5.81 7.00
C LEU A 15 11.61 5.32 8.39
N ALA A 16 12.38 4.24 8.45
CA ALA A 16 12.77 3.63 9.73
C ALA A 16 14.03 2.76 9.61
N THR A 17 14.73 2.60 10.74
CA THR A 17 15.86 1.67 10.90
C THR A 17 15.60 0.77 12.09
N PHE A 18 15.73 -0.54 11.90
CA PHE A 18 15.54 -1.55 12.94
C PHE A 18 16.86 -2.28 13.11
N LYS A 19 17.53 -2.04 14.24
CA LYS A 19 18.92 -2.47 14.45
C LYS A 19 19.08 -3.97 14.57
N THR A 20 18.01 -4.67 14.95
CA THR A 20 18.10 -6.10 15.28
C THR A 20 16.89 -6.90 14.79
N ALA A 21 17.14 -7.76 13.80
CA ALA A 21 16.23 -8.80 13.33
C ALA A 21 16.98 -10.15 13.23
N LYS A 22 16.26 -11.26 13.39
CA LYS A 22 16.77 -12.61 13.11
C LYS A 22 16.08 -13.16 11.87
N PHE A 23 16.86 -13.74 10.97
CA PHE A 23 16.38 -14.29 9.70
C PHE A 23 16.49 -15.81 9.66
N TYR A 24 15.49 -16.45 9.08
CA TYR A 24 15.37 -17.90 9.03
C TYR A 24 14.93 -18.37 7.64
N LYS A 25 15.44 -19.54 7.24
CA LYS A 25 14.82 -20.35 6.20
C LYS A 25 13.45 -20.80 6.68
N ILE A 26 12.45 -20.68 5.83
CA ILE A 26 11.09 -21.13 6.12
C ILE A 26 10.68 -22.15 5.07
N PRO A 27 9.85 -23.15 5.44
CA PRO A 27 9.23 -24.01 4.45
C PRO A 27 8.30 -23.17 3.54
N PRO A 28 8.03 -23.64 2.31
CA PRO A 28 6.97 -23.09 1.48
C PRO A 28 5.64 -23.04 2.25
N PRO A 29 4.78 -22.05 1.99
CA PRO A 29 3.45 -22.01 2.58
C PRO A 29 2.62 -23.21 2.12
N GLU A 30 1.65 -23.58 2.94
CA GLU A 30 0.52 -24.37 2.44
C GLU A 30 -0.33 -23.47 1.54
N VAL A 31 -0.60 -23.95 0.32
CA VAL A 31 -1.35 -23.23 -0.73
C VAL A 31 -2.75 -23.81 -0.79
N ILE A 32 -3.75 -22.98 -0.48
CA ILE A 32 -5.15 -23.40 -0.36
C ILE A 32 -5.99 -22.57 -1.34
N PRO A 33 -6.49 -23.15 -2.45
CA PRO A 33 -7.45 -22.49 -3.32
C PRO A 33 -8.73 -22.15 -2.56
N ASP A 34 -9.29 -20.95 -2.79
CA ASP A 34 -10.54 -20.50 -2.17
C ASP A 34 -11.29 -19.52 -3.08
N THR A 35 -12.50 -19.12 -2.68
CA THR A 35 -13.34 -18.17 -3.41
C THR A 35 -13.83 -17.07 -2.45
N THR A 36 -13.84 -15.82 -2.91
CA THR A 36 -14.44 -14.69 -2.20
C THR A 36 -15.57 -14.08 -3.00
N SER A 37 -16.62 -13.62 -2.32
CA SER A 37 -17.77 -12.98 -2.96
C SER A 37 -17.81 -11.49 -2.66
N SER A 38 -17.99 -10.65 -3.67
CA SER A 38 -18.25 -9.21 -3.53
C SER A 38 -19.62 -8.84 -4.09
N VAL A 39 -20.24 -7.79 -3.57
CA VAL A 39 -21.50 -7.26 -4.12
C VAL A 39 -21.20 -6.61 -5.47
N ASP A 40 -21.97 -6.96 -6.50
CA ASP A 40 -21.91 -6.31 -7.81
C ASP A 40 -22.84 -5.09 -7.79
N GLU A 41 -22.27 -3.89 -7.63
CA GLU A 41 -23.03 -2.63 -7.61
C GLU A 41 -23.46 -2.16 -9.01
N ASN A 42 -22.95 -2.78 -10.08
CA ASN A 42 -23.22 -2.36 -11.46
C ASN A 42 -24.49 -2.99 -12.06
N ASN A 43 -25.09 -3.97 -11.39
CA ASN A 43 -26.35 -4.58 -11.81
C ASN A 43 -27.43 -4.26 -10.78
N GLY A 44 -28.54 -3.64 -11.21
CA GLY A 44 -29.67 -3.25 -10.34
C GLY A 44 -30.38 -4.39 -9.59
N SER A 45 -29.84 -5.61 -9.66
CA SER A 45 -30.19 -6.78 -8.86
C SER A 45 -28.97 -7.15 -8.01
N LYS A 46 -29.14 -7.32 -6.69
CA LYS A 46 -28.08 -7.73 -5.74
C LYS A 46 -27.45 -9.07 -6.14
N GLY A 47 -26.54 -9.06 -7.11
CA GLY A 47 -25.73 -10.18 -7.53
C GLY A 47 -24.46 -10.23 -6.70
N TYR A 48 -24.02 -11.45 -6.36
CA TYR A 48 -22.70 -11.66 -5.81
C TYR A 48 -21.76 -12.05 -6.94
N LYS A 49 -20.63 -11.36 -7.05
CA LYS A 49 -19.53 -11.75 -7.93
C LYS A 49 -18.56 -12.62 -7.13
N GLU A 50 -18.49 -13.90 -7.50
CA GLU A 50 -17.47 -14.81 -6.98
C GLU A 50 -16.15 -14.59 -7.70
N THR A 51 -15.07 -14.48 -6.92
CA THR A 51 -13.69 -14.31 -7.42
C THR A 51 -12.82 -15.36 -6.78
N GLN A 52 -12.10 -16.12 -7.60
CA GLN A 52 -11.13 -17.11 -7.12
C GLN A 52 -9.92 -16.41 -6.50
N ILE A 53 -9.46 -16.97 -5.38
CA ILE A 53 -8.28 -16.50 -4.65
C ILE A 53 -7.43 -17.69 -4.18
N ILE A 54 -6.23 -17.39 -3.72
CA ILE A 54 -5.36 -18.37 -3.06
C ILE A 54 -5.09 -17.90 -1.63
N ARG A 55 -5.17 -18.81 -0.66
CA ARG A 55 -4.78 -18.57 0.72
C ARG A 55 -3.43 -19.20 1.00
N TYR A 56 -2.50 -18.41 1.53
CA TYR A 56 -1.25 -18.90 2.08
C TYR A 56 -1.35 -19.07 3.59
N ARG A 57 -0.91 -20.23 4.08
CA ARG A 57 -0.75 -20.50 5.50
C ARG A 57 0.71 -20.80 5.81
N PHE A 58 1.28 -19.98 6.69
CA PHE A 58 2.61 -20.20 7.28
C PHE A 58 2.46 -20.70 8.72
N GLN A 59 3.40 -21.55 9.14
CA GLN A 59 3.50 -22.07 10.51
C GLN A 59 4.77 -21.52 11.17
N PRO A 60 4.70 -20.34 11.82
CA PRO A 60 5.88 -19.65 12.38
C PRO A 60 6.59 -20.45 13.47
N GLU A 61 5.88 -21.36 14.15
CA GLU A 61 6.43 -22.26 15.16
C GLU A 61 7.53 -23.15 14.59
N ASN A 62 7.44 -23.48 13.30
CA ASN A 62 8.38 -24.37 12.62
C ASN A 62 9.72 -23.71 12.28
N TRP A 63 9.80 -22.38 12.30
CA TRP A 63 10.96 -21.64 11.82
C TRP A 63 12.19 -21.85 12.72
N ARG A 64 11.96 -21.94 14.04
CA ARG A 64 13.02 -22.10 15.05
C ARG A 64 13.33 -23.56 15.42
N LEU A 65 12.60 -24.54 14.89
CA LEU A 65 12.75 -25.94 15.28
C LEU A 65 14.14 -26.51 14.99
N LYS A 66 14.74 -26.11 13.87
CA LYS A 66 16.07 -26.57 13.46
C LYS A 66 17.07 -25.41 13.50
N ARG A 67 18.20 -25.61 14.19
CA ARG A 67 19.30 -24.62 14.18
C ARG A 67 19.79 -24.31 12.78
N SER A 68 19.75 -25.28 11.85
CA SER A 68 20.10 -25.12 10.44
C SER A 68 19.20 -24.14 9.66
N ASN A 69 18.03 -23.80 10.20
CA ASN A 69 17.14 -22.83 9.58
C ASN A 69 17.59 -21.39 9.87
N PHE A 70 18.35 -21.16 10.93
CA PHE A 70 18.86 -19.82 11.22
C PHE A 70 19.84 -19.39 10.12
N LEU A 71 19.57 -18.25 9.52
CA LEU A 71 20.43 -17.65 8.50
C LEU A 71 21.46 -16.74 9.15
N PHE A 72 21.00 -15.65 9.75
CA PHE A 72 21.84 -14.67 10.43
C PHE A 72 21.01 -13.73 11.30
N LYS A 73 21.71 -12.94 12.14
CA LYS A 73 21.18 -11.78 12.85
C LYS A 73 21.66 -10.53 12.12
N GLY A 74 20.77 -9.61 11.78
CA GLY A 74 21.10 -8.42 10.99
C GLY A 74 20.23 -7.23 11.37
N SER A 75 20.23 -6.21 10.51
CA SER A 75 19.36 -5.05 10.60
C SER A 75 18.48 -4.93 9.36
N ILE A 76 17.42 -4.13 9.46
CA ILE A 76 16.60 -3.76 8.32
C ILE A 76 16.40 -2.26 8.27
N GLU A 77 16.19 -1.77 7.06
CA GLU A 77 15.89 -0.36 6.81
C GLU A 77 14.70 -0.26 5.87
N LEU A 78 13.75 0.59 6.23
CA LEU A 78 12.56 0.85 5.45
C LEU A 78 12.70 2.19 4.75
N HIS A 79 12.51 2.20 3.44
CA HIS A 79 12.63 3.37 2.58
C HIS A 79 11.37 3.53 1.75
N GLU A 80 10.93 4.76 1.57
CA GLU A 80 9.96 5.15 0.55
C GLU A 80 10.73 5.65 -0.67
N LEU A 81 10.36 5.15 -1.85
CA LEU A 81 10.92 5.54 -3.13
C LEU A 81 9.81 6.20 -3.92
N GLN A 82 10.00 7.47 -4.27
CA GLN A 82 9.03 8.26 -5.00
C GLN A 82 9.68 8.82 -6.26
N SER A 83 9.13 8.54 -7.44
CA SER A 83 9.52 9.24 -8.65
C SER A 83 9.05 10.70 -8.59
N LEU A 84 9.92 11.64 -8.96
CA LEU A 84 9.58 13.07 -8.90
C LEU A 84 8.39 13.41 -9.82
N ASP A 85 8.21 12.66 -10.90
CA ASP A 85 7.15 12.87 -11.89
C ASP A 85 5.87 12.04 -11.61
N ALA A 86 5.75 11.39 -10.44
CA ALA A 86 4.68 10.43 -10.15
C ALA A 86 3.25 10.97 -10.32
N LEU A 87 3.07 12.29 -10.17
CA LEU A 87 1.78 12.96 -10.33
C LEU A 87 1.50 13.38 -11.77
N GLU A 88 2.53 13.67 -12.56
CA GLU A 88 2.42 14.16 -13.93
C GLU A 88 2.45 13.02 -14.97
N SER A 89 3.01 11.89 -14.57
CA SER A 89 3.19 10.72 -15.39
C SER A 89 1.90 9.92 -15.59
N SER A 90 1.72 9.40 -16.81
CA SER A 90 0.64 8.48 -17.17
C SER A 90 0.87 7.03 -16.71
N LYS A 91 1.99 6.73 -16.05
CA LYS A 91 2.29 5.37 -15.56
C LYS A 91 1.44 5.01 -14.34
N ASP A 92 1.36 3.72 -14.07
CA ASP A 92 0.72 3.21 -12.85
C ASP A 92 1.49 3.72 -11.62
N LEU A 93 0.77 4.27 -10.64
CA LEU A 93 1.33 4.81 -9.40
C LEU A 93 2.16 3.75 -8.64
N SER A 94 1.81 2.46 -8.78
CA SER A 94 2.57 1.36 -8.19
C SER A 94 4.02 1.27 -8.70
N SER A 95 4.28 1.78 -9.91
CA SER A 95 5.62 1.83 -10.50
C SER A 95 6.44 3.03 -10.02
N GLU A 96 5.79 4.03 -9.44
CA GLU A 96 6.36 5.36 -9.16
C GLU A 96 6.50 5.63 -7.66
N LEU A 97 5.62 5.04 -6.85
CA LEU A 97 5.67 5.10 -5.40
C LEU A 97 5.80 3.69 -4.83
N LYS A 98 6.95 3.39 -4.23
CA LYS A 98 7.26 2.07 -3.67
C LYS A 98 7.77 2.19 -2.24
N CYS A 99 7.48 1.20 -1.43
CA CYS A 99 8.12 1.03 -0.13
C CYS A 99 9.09 -0.14 -0.21
N ARG A 100 10.37 0.09 0.08
CA ARG A 100 11.45 -0.89 0.01
C ARG A 100 11.95 -1.20 1.41
N LEU A 101 11.98 -2.48 1.76
CA LEU A 101 12.69 -3.01 2.91
C LEU A 101 14.03 -3.57 2.44
N THR A 102 15.11 -3.00 2.97
CA THR A 102 16.48 -3.46 2.77
C THR A 102 16.90 -4.32 3.96
N ILE A 103 17.47 -5.50 3.71
CA ILE A 103 18.00 -6.41 4.73
C ILE A 103 19.52 -6.34 4.70
N ASN A 104 20.12 -6.06 5.86
CA ASN A 104 21.57 -5.95 6.00
C ASN A 104 22.07 -7.10 6.88
N ALA A 105 23.10 -7.80 6.41
CA ALA A 105 23.73 -8.90 7.13
C ALA A 105 25.09 -8.45 7.70
N PRO A 106 25.63 -9.14 8.72
CA PRO A 106 26.95 -8.80 9.26
C PRO A 106 28.02 -8.85 8.17
N GLY A 107 28.71 -7.73 7.94
CA GLY A 107 29.74 -7.60 6.91
C GLY A 107 29.22 -7.49 5.46
N ILE A 108 27.91 -7.40 5.25
CA ILE A 108 27.28 -7.24 3.93
C ILE A 108 26.24 -6.13 4.02
N ASP A 109 26.54 -5.01 3.37
CA ASP A 109 25.74 -3.78 3.45
C ASP A 109 24.35 -3.91 2.82
N ARG A 110 24.14 -4.92 1.97
CA ARG A 110 22.83 -5.31 1.43
C ARG A 110 22.79 -6.80 1.11
N TRP A 111 22.13 -7.57 1.98
CA TRP A 111 21.90 -9.00 1.75
C TRP A 111 20.72 -9.24 0.81
N GLY A 112 19.67 -8.42 0.88
CA GLY A 112 18.51 -8.56 0.02
C GLY A 112 17.53 -7.40 0.15
N THR A 113 16.62 -7.30 -0.82
CA THR A 113 15.58 -6.26 -0.85
C THR A 113 14.20 -6.87 -1.09
N ALA A 114 13.18 -6.31 -0.44
CA ALA A 114 11.79 -6.60 -0.70
C ALA A 114 11.03 -5.30 -0.93
N TYR A 115 10.26 -5.20 -2.00
CA TYR A 115 9.32 -4.10 -2.20
C TYR A 115 7.98 -4.50 -1.60
N TYR A 116 7.31 -3.62 -0.86
CA TYR A 116 6.00 -3.85 -0.28
C TYR A 116 4.93 -3.85 -1.37
N GLU A 117 4.56 -5.04 -1.83
CA GLU A 117 3.65 -5.25 -2.96
C GLU A 117 2.71 -6.44 -2.69
N LYS A 118 1.59 -6.48 -3.40
CA LYS A 118 0.65 -7.61 -3.34
C LYS A 118 1.27 -8.83 -4.00
N VAL A 119 1.05 -9.99 -3.41
CA VAL A 119 1.50 -11.27 -3.95
C VAL A 119 0.41 -11.90 -4.81
N TYR A 120 0.83 -12.46 -5.95
CA TYR A 120 -0.01 -13.25 -6.85
C TYR A 120 0.61 -14.63 -7.05
N HIS A 121 -0.23 -15.66 -7.19
CA HIS A 121 0.15 -17.03 -7.49
C HIS A 121 -0.65 -17.48 -8.72
N ASP A 122 0.05 -17.80 -9.81
CA ASP A 122 -0.55 -18.14 -11.11
C ASP A 122 -1.59 -17.11 -11.59
N GLY A 123 -1.30 -15.82 -11.35
CA GLY A 123 -2.19 -14.70 -11.70
C GLY A 123 -3.34 -14.45 -10.72
N LEU A 124 -3.56 -15.32 -9.74
CA LEU A 124 -4.59 -15.16 -8.71
C LEU A 124 -4.05 -14.37 -7.51
N LEU A 125 -4.92 -13.54 -6.93
CA LEU A 125 -4.60 -12.78 -5.73
C LEU A 125 -4.38 -13.72 -4.54
N VAL A 126 -3.26 -13.56 -3.85
CA VAL A 126 -2.97 -14.31 -2.63
C VAL A 126 -3.47 -13.53 -1.42
N THR A 127 -4.09 -14.21 -0.46
CA THR A 127 -4.48 -13.68 0.84
C THR A 127 -3.88 -14.53 1.96
N ASN A 128 -3.82 -13.97 3.17
CA ASN A 128 -3.40 -14.74 4.34
C ASN A 128 -4.55 -15.66 4.78
N TYR A 129 -4.27 -16.92 5.12
CA TYR A 129 -5.28 -17.88 5.56
C TYR A 129 -6.23 -17.34 6.65
N LYS A 130 -5.73 -16.50 7.57
CA LYS A 130 -6.53 -15.93 8.67
C LYS A 130 -7.09 -14.54 8.41
N GLN A 131 -6.82 -13.93 7.25
CA GLN A 131 -7.18 -12.54 6.96
C GLN A 131 -7.78 -12.42 5.56
N SER A 132 -8.74 -11.54 5.39
CA SER A 132 -9.32 -11.25 4.06
C SER A 132 -8.44 -10.36 3.20
N ASN A 133 -7.47 -9.67 3.81
CA ASN A 133 -6.63 -8.72 3.09
C ASN A 133 -5.61 -9.44 2.17
N PRO A 134 -5.21 -8.78 1.06
CA PRO A 134 -4.12 -9.24 0.21
C PRO A 134 -2.87 -9.57 1.03
N PHE A 135 -2.22 -10.68 0.68
CA PHE A 135 -0.93 -11.04 1.24
C PHE A 135 0.13 -10.14 0.61
N MET A 136 0.87 -9.44 1.46
CA MET A 136 1.96 -8.56 1.02
C MET A 136 3.30 -9.29 1.07
N THR A 137 4.26 -8.88 0.24
CA THR A 137 5.64 -9.39 0.29
C THR A 137 6.34 -9.18 1.63
N ILE A 138 5.89 -8.20 2.44
CA ILE A 138 6.30 -8.01 3.84
C ILE A 138 5.06 -8.19 4.70
N GLN A 139 4.80 -9.42 5.15
CA GLN A 139 3.57 -9.78 5.82
C GLN A 139 3.83 -10.19 7.27
N LYS A 140 3.14 -9.52 8.20
CA LYS A 140 3.07 -9.98 9.59
C LYS A 140 2.19 -11.22 9.67
N ILE A 141 2.72 -12.31 10.25
CA ILE A 141 1.99 -13.57 10.46
C ILE A 141 1.43 -13.63 11.88
N ILE A 142 2.29 -13.37 12.87
CA ILE A 142 1.95 -13.22 14.28
C ILE A 142 2.83 -12.11 14.88
N HIS A 143 2.66 -11.81 16.17
CA HIS A 143 3.47 -10.81 16.86
C HIS A 143 4.98 -11.03 16.61
N GLN A 144 5.70 -9.98 16.18
CA GLN A 144 7.13 -9.99 15.83
C GLN A 144 7.57 -10.89 14.67
N HIS A 145 6.70 -11.75 14.12
CA HIS A 145 7.04 -12.72 13.08
C HIS A 145 6.47 -12.29 11.74
N TYR A 146 7.37 -12.11 10.79
CA TYR A 146 7.09 -11.66 9.45
C TYR A 146 7.57 -12.68 8.43
N VAL A 147 6.82 -12.83 7.36
CA VAL A 147 7.35 -13.40 6.11
C VAL A 147 7.78 -12.24 5.24
N VAL A 148 9.00 -12.33 4.72
CA VAL A 148 9.57 -11.36 3.78
C VAL A 148 9.93 -12.09 2.49
N ILE A 149 9.36 -11.65 1.37
CA ILE A 149 9.67 -12.17 0.05
C ILE A 149 10.72 -11.26 -0.57
N VAL A 150 11.97 -11.71 -0.52
CA VAL A 150 13.13 -11.01 -1.07
C VAL A 150 13.21 -11.29 -2.56
N THR A 151 13.48 -10.25 -3.34
CA THR A 151 13.67 -10.35 -4.80
C THR A 151 15.14 -10.09 -5.13
N GLU A 152 15.77 -11.02 -5.84
CA GLU A 152 17.15 -10.93 -6.33
C GLU A 152 17.22 -11.56 -7.72
N GLU A 153 17.68 -10.81 -8.73
CA GLU A 153 17.84 -11.30 -10.12
C GLU A 153 16.61 -12.07 -10.63
N ASP A 154 15.41 -11.47 -10.49
CA ASP A 154 14.11 -12.03 -10.85
C ASP A 154 13.66 -13.30 -10.08
N LYS A 155 14.47 -13.75 -9.11
CA LYS A 155 14.10 -14.82 -8.19
C LYS A 155 13.46 -14.23 -6.95
N LYS A 156 12.32 -14.80 -6.55
CA LYS A 156 11.65 -14.47 -5.29
C LYS A 156 11.88 -15.58 -4.27
N ILE A 157 12.40 -15.21 -3.10
CA ILE A 157 12.68 -16.13 -1.99
C ILE A 157 11.95 -15.65 -0.75
N ALA A 158 11.09 -16.51 -0.19
CA ALA A 158 10.42 -16.23 1.08
C ALA A 158 11.34 -16.61 2.25
N ILE A 159 11.54 -15.68 3.18
CA ILE A 159 12.28 -15.89 4.42
C ILE A 159 11.44 -15.47 5.64
N GLY A 160 11.73 -16.09 6.78
CA GLY A 160 11.14 -15.70 8.06
C GLY A 160 12.00 -14.62 8.71
N MET A 161 11.38 -13.51 9.08
CA MET A 161 12.00 -12.43 9.83
C MET A 161 11.36 -12.33 11.21
N ILE A 162 12.18 -12.27 12.26
CA ILE A 162 11.72 -12.08 13.62
C ILE A 162 12.38 -10.85 14.22
N LEU A 163 11.56 -9.84 14.53
CA LEU A 163 12.00 -8.66 15.28
C LEU A 163 12.18 -9.03 16.75
N GLN A 164 13.22 -8.49 17.39
CA GLN A 164 13.48 -8.79 18.81
C GLN A 164 12.74 -7.88 19.77
N ASP A 165 12.48 -6.63 19.36
CA ASP A 165 11.80 -5.64 20.18
C ASP A 165 10.31 -5.55 19.80
N PHE A 166 9.46 -5.47 20.82
CA PHE A 166 8.02 -5.23 20.69
C PHE A 166 7.74 -3.88 20.01
N PHE A 167 8.48 -2.84 20.37
CA PHE A 167 8.28 -1.50 19.79
C PHE A 167 8.69 -1.44 18.33
N ASP A 168 9.70 -2.23 17.93
CA ASP A 168 10.08 -2.41 16.54
C ASP A 168 8.96 -3.08 15.73
N ASP A 169 8.26 -4.07 16.29
CA ASP A 169 7.09 -4.71 15.66
C ASP A 169 5.95 -3.71 15.40
N LEU A 170 5.63 -2.89 16.41
CA LEU A 170 4.63 -1.83 16.26
C LEU A 170 5.03 -0.81 15.22
N ARG A 171 6.28 -0.33 15.27
CA ARG A 171 6.80 0.70 14.38
C ARG A 171 6.86 0.23 12.93
N LEU A 172 7.27 -1.02 12.67
CA LEU A 172 7.25 -1.56 11.30
C LEU A 172 5.81 -1.65 10.78
N THR A 173 4.89 -2.18 11.59
CA THR A 173 3.47 -2.29 11.21
C THR A 173 2.87 -0.92 10.91
N SER A 174 3.13 0.09 11.76
CA SER A 174 2.64 1.46 11.56
C SER A 174 3.17 2.06 10.27
N ASN A 175 4.48 2.03 10.04
CA ASN A 175 5.07 2.62 8.83
C ASN A 175 4.53 1.99 7.53
N LEU A 176 4.33 0.67 7.51
CA LEU A 176 3.75 -0.01 6.35
C LEU A 176 2.28 0.39 6.12
N LYS A 177 1.50 0.53 7.19
CA LYS A 177 0.12 0.99 7.12
C LYS A 177 0.03 2.45 6.67
N ASP A 178 0.87 3.33 7.23
CA ASP A 178 0.92 4.74 6.87
C ASP A 178 1.31 4.92 5.40
N PHE A 179 2.25 4.11 4.90
CA PHE A 179 2.57 4.04 3.48
C PHE A 179 1.37 3.62 2.64
N GLU A 180 0.66 2.55 3.01
CA GLU A 180 -0.52 2.07 2.28
C GLU A 180 -1.65 3.13 2.24
N GLU A 181 -1.86 3.84 3.34
CA GLU A 181 -2.83 4.94 3.40
C GLU A 181 -2.42 6.13 2.52
N ARG A 182 -1.13 6.51 2.51
CA ARG A 182 -0.62 7.54 1.58
C ARG A 182 -0.78 7.10 0.13
N PHE A 183 -0.44 5.87 -0.20
CA PHE A 183 -0.59 5.31 -1.54
C PHE A 183 -2.05 5.37 -2.01
N LYS A 184 -3.01 4.97 -1.16
CA LYS A 184 -4.45 5.04 -1.47
C LYS A 184 -4.94 6.47 -1.70
N LYS A 185 -4.51 7.42 -0.87
CA LYS A 185 -4.88 8.84 -1.01
C LYS A 185 -4.35 9.43 -2.32
N LEU A 186 -3.09 9.12 -2.67
CA LEU A 186 -2.48 9.56 -3.92
C LEU A 186 -3.16 8.93 -5.14
N LEU A 187 -3.53 7.66 -5.07
CA LEU A 187 -4.29 7.00 -6.14
C LEU A 187 -5.64 7.68 -6.36
N ALA A 188 -6.41 7.90 -5.30
CA ALA A 188 -7.70 8.60 -5.38
C ALA A 188 -7.55 10.03 -5.91
N PHE A 189 -6.47 10.73 -5.55
CA PHE A 189 -6.14 12.04 -6.10
C PHE A 189 -5.89 11.96 -7.61
N LYS A 190 -5.04 11.02 -8.08
CA LYS A 190 -4.76 10.82 -9.51
C LYS A 190 -6.03 10.51 -10.31
N ASP A 191 -6.90 9.67 -9.75
CA ASP A 191 -8.18 9.32 -10.38
C ASP A 191 -9.14 10.51 -10.50
N SER A 192 -9.05 11.50 -9.59
CA SER A 192 -9.89 12.70 -9.67
C SER A 192 -9.56 13.59 -10.89
N PHE A 193 -8.29 13.69 -11.29
CA PHE A 193 -7.90 14.48 -12.47
C PHE A 193 -8.23 13.80 -13.80
N VAL A 194 -8.20 12.47 -13.87
CA VAL A 194 -8.57 11.73 -15.09
C VAL A 194 -10.07 11.87 -15.38
N ASN A 195 -10.89 12.04 -14.33
CA ASN A 195 -12.34 12.19 -14.44
C ASN A 195 -12.80 13.65 -14.66
N GLU A 196 -11.92 14.64 -14.49
CA GLU A 196 -12.14 16.04 -14.88
C GLU A 196 -11.62 16.30 -16.30
N SER A 197 -12.05 15.50 -17.27
CA SER A 197 -12.00 15.98 -18.66
C SER A 197 -12.96 17.17 -18.78
N PRO A 198 -12.52 18.34 -19.30
CA PRO A 198 -13.37 19.50 -19.38
C PRO A 198 -14.55 19.15 -20.29
N LYS A 199 -15.77 19.12 -19.73
CA LYS A 199 -16.94 19.29 -20.55
C LYS A 199 -16.74 20.65 -21.21
N THR A 200 -16.46 20.64 -22.51
CA THR A 200 -16.65 21.82 -23.35
C THR A 200 -18.13 22.14 -23.28
N THR A 201 -18.52 22.92 -22.29
CA THR A 201 -19.80 23.59 -22.24
C THR A 201 -19.76 24.54 -23.42
N LYS A 202 -20.34 24.13 -24.55
CA LYS A 202 -20.70 25.08 -25.60
C LYS A 202 -21.57 26.13 -24.91
N GLU A 203 -21.03 27.35 -24.85
CA GLU A 203 -21.81 28.54 -24.57
C GLU A 203 -22.97 28.60 -25.58
N GLU A 204 -24.17 28.22 -25.17
CA GLU A 204 -25.37 28.77 -25.78
C GLU A 204 -25.62 30.11 -25.12
N ARG A 205 -25.09 31.15 -25.78
CA ARG A 205 -25.52 32.53 -25.60
C ARG A 205 -27.02 32.60 -25.84
N SER A 206 -27.79 32.79 -24.77
CA SER A 206 -29.10 33.42 -24.85
C SER A 206 -28.95 34.84 -24.32
N GLU A 207 -28.87 35.79 -25.25
CA GLU A 207 -29.01 37.21 -24.97
C GLU A 207 -30.37 37.49 -24.31
N GLY A 208 -30.36 38.24 -23.20
CA GLY A 208 -31.55 38.61 -22.44
C GLY A 208 -31.22 39.66 -21.39
N SER A 209 -31.34 40.92 -21.81
CA SER A 209 -30.92 42.18 -21.17
C SER A 209 -31.38 42.46 -19.72
N PRO A 210 -30.77 43.49 -19.06
CA PRO A 210 -30.69 43.66 -17.62
C PRO A 210 -31.85 44.49 -17.05
N ASN A 211 -32.26 44.23 -15.80
CA ASN A 211 -32.51 45.30 -14.81
C ASN A 211 -33.00 44.81 -13.43
N LYS A 212 -32.51 45.55 -12.43
CA LYS A 212 -33.13 45.98 -11.17
C LYS A 212 -33.42 44.95 -10.08
N PHE A 213 -32.58 45.07 -9.04
CA PHE A 213 -33.00 45.02 -7.64
C PHE A 213 -34.33 45.74 -7.42
N ASN A 214 -35.32 45.03 -6.87
CA ASN A 214 -36.43 45.63 -6.13
C ASN A 214 -36.44 44.99 -4.73
N ILE A 215 -36.16 45.83 -3.75
CA ILE A 215 -36.55 45.68 -2.36
C ILE A 215 -38.02 46.05 -2.32
N ASP A 216 -38.87 45.16 -1.84
CA ASP A 216 -40.18 45.56 -1.30
C ASP A 216 -40.09 45.37 0.22
N GLU A 217 -39.87 46.52 0.85
CA GLU A 217 -40.11 46.79 2.26
C GLU A 217 -41.63 46.84 2.52
N ASP A 218 -41.96 46.49 3.77
CA ASP A 218 -43.05 47.06 4.57
C ASP A 218 -44.29 46.22 4.93
N ASP A 219 -44.46 46.18 6.27
CA ASP A 219 -45.70 46.28 7.06
C ASP A 219 -46.42 44.98 7.50
N GLU A 220 -46.77 44.73 8.78
CA GLU A 220 -46.66 45.51 10.03
C GLU A 220 -47.12 44.64 11.24
N PHE A 221 -46.36 44.71 12.35
CA PHE A 221 -46.75 44.81 13.79
C PHE A 221 -47.53 43.79 14.64
N GLY A 222 -47.09 43.72 15.92
CA GLY A 222 -47.89 43.46 17.14
C GLY A 222 -47.31 42.34 18.03
N ASP A 223 -46.27 42.49 18.86
CA ASP A 223 -45.98 43.38 20.01
C ASP A 223 -46.41 42.83 21.40
N LEU A 224 -45.41 42.71 22.31
CA LEU A 224 -45.43 42.65 23.79
C LEU A 224 -46.05 41.41 24.51
N VAL A 225 -45.53 40.90 25.63
CA VAL A 225 -45.13 41.57 26.89
C VAL A 225 -44.09 40.76 27.69
N SER A 226 -43.19 41.46 28.38
CA SER A 226 -42.20 40.98 29.36
C SER A 226 -42.77 40.80 30.77
N ASN A 227 -42.15 39.92 31.57
CA ASN A 227 -41.66 40.22 32.92
C ASN A 227 -40.57 39.21 33.32
#